data_AF-A0A7L2JKI4-F1
#
_entry.id   AF-A0A7L2JKI4-F1
#
_cell.length_a   1.000
_cell.length_b   1.000
_cell.length_c   1.000
_cell.angle_alpha   90.00
_cell.angle_beta   90.00
_cell.angle_gamma   90.00
#
_symmetry.space_group_name_H-M   'P 1'
#
loop_
_entity.id
_entity.type
_entity.pdbx_description
1 polymer ?
#
loop_
_entity_poly.entity_id
_entity_poly.type
_entity_poly.pdbx_seq_one_letter_code
_entity_poly.pdbx_strand_id
1 'polypeptide(L)'
;QVTVVGIVRHAEKAPTNILYKVDDMTAAPMDVRQWVDTDEAGGENVVIPPGTYVKVAGHLRSFQNKKSLVAFKIMPVENMNEFTTHILETVNAHMILRKNIMSRVPPQSFSSTGISDMGGYGGGGGSLPVNGLTAHQSQVLNLIKSCHVPEGMSLQDLKHQLHSMSMSTIKQAVEFLSSEGHIYSTVDDDHYKSTDAE
;
A
#
# COMPACT_ATOMS: atom_id res chain seq x y z
N GLN A 1 -2.05 -4.30 -3.84
CA GLN A 1 -3.26 -4.14 -4.68
C GLN A 1 -4.47 -4.67 -3.92
N VAL A 2 -5.63 -4.06 -4.10
CA VAL A 2 -6.89 -4.47 -3.46
C VAL A 2 -8.04 -4.43 -4.46
N THR A 3 -9.10 -5.18 -4.15
CA THR A 3 -10.41 -5.04 -4.80
C THR A 3 -11.44 -4.61 -3.77
N VAL A 4 -12.35 -3.72 -4.16
CA VAL A 4 -13.45 -3.23 -3.32
C VAL A 4 -14.73 -3.27 -4.15
N VAL A 5 -15.86 -3.65 -3.55
CA VAL A 5 -17.18 -3.53 -4.15
C VAL A 5 -18.04 -2.60 -3.31
N GLY A 6 -18.59 -1.56 -3.94
CA GLY A 6 -19.41 -0.56 -3.26
C GLY A 6 -20.26 0.26 -4.23
N ILE A 7 -21.12 1.13 -3.70
CA ILE A 7 -21.98 2.02 -4.47
C ILE A 7 -21.29 3.37 -4.71
N VAL A 8 -21.37 3.89 -5.94
CA VAL A 8 -20.91 5.25 -6.25
C VAL A 8 -21.87 6.25 -5.60
N ARG A 9 -21.38 7.06 -4.66
CA ARG A 9 -22.14 8.15 -4.04
C ARG A 9 -22.00 9.47 -4.77
N HIS A 10 -20.84 9.70 -5.36
CA HIS A 10 -20.50 10.91 -6.09
C HIS A 10 -19.44 10.59 -7.14
N ALA A 11 -19.45 11.33 -8.24
CA ALA A 11 -18.44 11.26 -9.29
C ALA A 11 -18.14 12.67 -9.81
N GLU A 12 -16.87 13.02 -9.87
CA GLU A 12 -16.37 14.30 -10.36
C GLU A 12 -15.37 14.05 -11.49
N LYS A 13 -15.67 14.53 -12.70
CA LYS A 13 -14.78 14.41 -13.85
C LYS A 13 -13.91 15.65 -13.97
N ALA A 14 -12.60 15.44 -13.95
CA ALA A 14 -11.57 16.43 -14.26
C ALA A 14 -10.92 16.10 -15.63
N PRO A 15 -10.08 17.00 -16.19
CA PRO A 15 -9.44 16.77 -17.48
C PRO A 15 -8.58 15.50 -17.53
N THR A 16 -7.90 15.16 -16.43
CA THR A 16 -6.93 14.04 -16.38
C THR A 16 -7.41 12.85 -15.57
N ASN A 17 -8.53 12.95 -14.85
CA ASN A 17 -9.04 11.87 -14.01
C ASN A 17 -10.53 12.00 -13.73
N ILE A 18 -11.11 10.92 -13.23
CA ILE A 18 -12.42 10.90 -12.59
C ILE A 18 -12.22 10.52 -11.14
N LEU A 19 -12.77 11.33 -10.22
CA LEU A 19 -12.77 11.09 -8.79
C LEU A 19 -14.14 10.60 -8.34
N TYR A 20 -14.21 9.36 -7.87
CA TYR A 20 -15.40 8.75 -7.31
C TYR A 20 -15.34 8.74 -5.78
N LYS A 21 -16.52 8.86 -5.16
CA LYS A 21 -16.76 8.48 -3.76
C LYS A 21 -17.45 7.12 -3.75
N VAL A 22 -16.76 6.07 -3.32
CA VAL A 22 -17.30 4.70 -3.27
C VAL A 22 -17.59 4.32 -1.82
N ASP A 23 -18.79 3.82 -1.58
CA ASP A 23 -19.30 3.45 -0.26
C ASP A 23 -19.65 1.96 -0.22
N ASP A 24 -19.02 1.22 0.66
CA ASP A 24 -19.28 -0.21 0.91
C ASP A 24 -20.04 -0.45 2.22
N MET A 25 -20.51 0.61 2.88
CA MET A 25 -21.19 0.62 4.18
C MET A 25 -20.33 0.23 5.39
N THR A 26 -19.01 0.03 5.23
CA THR A 26 -18.12 -0.34 6.34
C THR A 26 -17.51 0.86 7.05
N ALA A 27 -17.39 1.99 6.35
CA ALA A 27 -16.85 3.26 6.85
C ALA A 27 -17.37 4.45 6.02
N ALA A 28 -16.81 5.64 6.24
CA ALA A 28 -17.09 6.78 5.38
C ALA A 28 -16.67 6.50 3.91
N PRO A 29 -17.38 7.03 2.90
CA PRO A 29 -17.06 6.78 1.49
C PRO A 29 -15.61 7.13 1.14
N MET A 30 -14.94 6.20 0.47
CA MET A 30 -13.53 6.32 0.08
C MET A 30 -13.37 7.08 -1.24
N ASP A 31 -12.30 7.88 -1.34
CA ASP A 31 -11.88 8.51 -2.60
C ASP A 31 -11.24 7.46 -3.53
N VAL A 32 -11.80 7.30 -4.72
CA VAL A 32 -11.31 6.41 -5.77
C VAL A 32 -11.00 7.23 -7.03
N ARG A 33 -9.73 7.30 -7.42
CA ARG A 33 -9.28 8.04 -8.61
C ARG A 33 -9.03 7.10 -9.77
N GLN A 34 -9.66 7.35 -10.90
CA GLN A 34 -9.37 6.72 -12.19
C GLN A 34 -8.67 7.74 -13.09
N TRP A 35 -7.49 7.42 -13.60
CA TRP A 35 -6.84 8.27 -14.61
C TRP A 35 -7.55 8.13 -15.95
N VAL A 36 -7.66 9.25 -16.66
CA VAL A 36 -8.27 9.34 -17.98
C VAL A 36 -7.14 9.39 -19.00
N ASP A 37 -7.08 8.40 -19.89
CA ASP A 37 -6.15 8.44 -21.01
C ASP A 37 -6.69 9.42 -22.06
N THR A 38 -5.91 10.46 -22.35
CA THR A 38 -6.25 11.49 -23.36
C THR A 38 -5.90 11.08 -24.79
N ASP A 39 -5.11 10.02 -24.95
CA ASP A 39 -4.50 9.65 -26.24
C ASP A 39 -5.26 8.52 -26.97
N GLU A 40 -6.18 7.83 -26.28
CA GLU A 40 -7.03 6.81 -26.92
C GLU A 40 -8.30 7.45 -27.50
N ALA A 41 -8.26 7.71 -28.81
CA ALA A 41 -9.43 8.06 -29.62
C ALA A 41 -10.43 6.88 -29.67
N GLY A 42 -11.22 6.70 -28.62
CA GLY A 42 -12.22 5.64 -28.50
C GLY A 42 -12.42 5.10 -27.08
N GLY A 43 -11.54 5.45 -26.13
CA GLY A 43 -11.75 5.18 -24.72
C GLY A 43 -12.88 6.07 -24.20
N GLU A 44 -14.11 5.57 -24.23
CA GLU A 44 -15.26 6.26 -23.65
C GLU A 44 -15.02 6.39 -22.14
N ASN A 45 -14.42 7.53 -21.73
CA ASN A 45 -14.25 7.96 -20.34
C ASN A 45 -15.62 8.35 -19.76
N VAL A 46 -16.56 7.41 -19.82
CA VAL A 46 -17.93 7.52 -19.36
C VAL A 46 -17.90 7.47 -17.86
N VAL A 47 -18.42 8.52 -17.25
CA VAL A 47 -18.56 8.60 -15.80
C VAL A 47 -19.64 7.62 -15.39
N ILE A 48 -19.28 6.66 -14.53
CA ILE A 48 -20.28 5.76 -13.95
C ILE A 48 -21.17 6.58 -13.00
N PRO A 49 -22.50 6.59 -13.20
CA PRO A 49 -23.38 7.49 -12.46
C PRO A 49 -23.50 7.09 -10.98
N PRO A 50 -23.72 8.07 -10.08
CA PRO A 50 -24.09 7.80 -8.70
C PRO A 50 -25.29 6.86 -8.59
N GLY A 51 -25.29 5.99 -7.58
CA GLY A 51 -26.28 4.92 -7.39
C GLY A 51 -25.89 3.58 -8.01
N THR A 52 -24.83 3.53 -8.81
CA THR A 52 -24.34 2.29 -9.44
C THR A 52 -23.40 1.54 -8.50
N TYR A 53 -23.62 0.24 -8.32
CA TYR A 53 -22.62 -0.63 -7.68
C TYR A 53 -21.45 -0.87 -8.62
N VAL A 54 -20.23 -0.79 -8.11
CA VAL A 54 -19.00 -0.96 -8.87
C VAL A 54 -18.05 -1.90 -8.14
N LYS A 55 -17.33 -2.71 -8.92
CA LYS A 55 -16.14 -3.44 -8.50
C LYS A 55 -14.92 -2.65 -8.94
N VAL A 56 -14.11 -2.23 -7.98
CA VAL A 56 -12.89 -1.44 -8.19
C VAL A 56 -11.68 -2.31 -7.91
N ALA A 57 -10.71 -2.33 -8.83
CA ALA A 57 -9.38 -2.87 -8.59
C ALA A 57 -8.34 -1.74 -8.67
N GLY A 58 -7.47 -1.66 -7.66
CA GLY A 58 -6.55 -0.54 -7.55
C GLY A 58 -5.43 -0.70 -6.53
N HIS A 59 -4.64 0.37 -6.42
CA HIS A 59 -3.58 0.53 -5.44
C HIS A 59 -4.06 1.44 -4.31
N LEU A 60 -4.04 0.92 -3.08
CA LEU A 60 -4.33 1.72 -1.90
C LEU A 60 -3.20 2.74 -1.73
N ARG A 61 -3.57 4.00 -1.50
CA ARG A 61 -2.65 5.09 -1.18
C ARG A 61 -3.06 5.68 0.16
N SER A 62 -2.09 6.21 0.89
CA SER A 62 -2.32 6.97 2.11
C SER A 62 -1.61 8.30 1.95
N PHE A 63 -2.33 9.41 2.09
CA PHE A 63 -1.74 10.75 2.08
C PHE A 63 -2.28 11.56 3.24
N GLN A 64 -1.41 12.09 4.11
CA GLN A 64 -1.82 12.81 5.33
C GLN A 64 -2.87 12.03 6.15
N ASN A 65 -2.59 10.74 6.37
CA ASN A 65 -3.47 9.78 7.05
C ASN A 65 -4.87 9.57 6.42
N LYS A 66 -5.09 10.08 5.20
CA LYS A 66 -6.30 9.84 4.42
C LYS A 66 -6.03 8.76 3.38
N LYS A 67 -6.76 7.65 3.49
CA LYS A 67 -6.68 6.54 2.53
C LYS A 67 -7.51 6.83 1.28
N SER A 68 -6.96 6.53 0.12
CA SER A 68 -7.62 6.63 -1.18
C SER A 68 -7.20 5.45 -2.05
N LEU A 69 -7.93 5.19 -3.12
CA LEU A 69 -7.65 4.12 -4.07
C LEU A 69 -7.35 4.71 -5.44
N VAL A 70 -6.21 4.37 -6.02
CA VAL A 70 -5.91 4.68 -7.43
C VAL A 70 -6.32 3.45 -8.24
N ALA A 71 -7.42 3.58 -8.98
CA ALA A 71 -8.02 2.50 -9.74
C ALA A 71 -7.36 2.39 -11.11
N PHE A 72 -6.98 1.16 -11.47
CA PHE A 72 -6.65 0.79 -12.85
C PHE A 72 -7.82 0.07 -13.53
N LYS A 73 -8.85 -0.33 -12.77
CA LYS A 73 -10.08 -0.92 -13.32
C LYS A 73 -11.28 -0.58 -12.44
N ILE A 74 -12.34 -0.08 -13.05
CA ILE A 74 -13.66 0.11 -12.42
C ILE A 74 -14.70 -0.51 -13.34
N MET A 75 -15.52 -1.42 -12.81
CA MET A 75 -16.58 -2.09 -13.57
C MET A 75 -17.91 -1.95 -12.83
N PRO A 76 -19.00 -1.53 -13.49
CA PRO A 76 -20.35 -1.68 -12.95
C PRO A 76 -20.61 -3.14 -12.59
N VAL A 77 -21.28 -3.37 -11.47
CA VAL A 77 -21.74 -4.70 -11.06
C VAL A 77 -23.08 -4.95 -11.74
N GLU A 78 -23.12 -5.94 -12.61
CA GLU A 78 -24.33 -6.32 -13.34
C GLU A 78 -25.15 -7.38 -12.57
N ASN A 79 -24.48 -8.21 -11.76
CA ASN A 79 -25.09 -9.25 -10.96
C ASN A 79 -24.80 -9.04 -9.47
N MET A 80 -25.84 -8.81 -8.66
CA MET A 80 -25.68 -8.58 -7.22
C MET A 80 -25.13 -9.78 -6.44
N ASN A 81 -25.10 -10.99 -7.02
CA ASN A 81 -24.38 -12.12 -6.43
C ASN A 81 -22.87 -11.86 -6.33
N GLU A 82 -22.30 -10.99 -7.18
CA GLU A 82 -20.88 -10.59 -7.10
C GLU A 82 -20.60 -9.80 -5.82
N PHE A 83 -21.53 -8.97 -5.37
CA PHE A 83 -21.41 -8.23 -4.11
C PHE A 83 -21.39 -9.20 -2.91
N THR A 84 -22.34 -10.14 -2.86
CA THR A 84 -22.38 -11.18 -1.82
C THR A 84 -21.12 -12.04 -1.83
N THR A 85 -20.65 -12.44 -3.02
CA THR A 85 -19.42 -13.21 -3.20
C THR A 85 -18.22 -12.43 -2.67
N HIS A 86 -18.12 -11.14 -2.98
CA HIS A 86 -17.02 -10.29 -2.51
C HIS A 86 -16.94 -10.20 -0.98
N ILE A 87 -18.09 -10.14 -0.28
CA ILE A 87 -18.12 -10.16 1.19
C ILE A 87 -17.51 -11.47 1.71
N LEU A 88 -17.92 -12.61 1.15
CA LEU A 88 -17.41 -13.94 1.55
C LEU A 88 -15.92 -14.09 1.22
N GLU A 89 -15.50 -13.65 0.03
CA GLU A 89 -14.09 -13.63 -0.39
C GLU A 89 -13.23 -12.79 0.55
N THR A 90 -13.70 -11.61 0.94
CA THR A 90 -12.95 -10.70 1.83
C THR A 90 -12.70 -11.34 3.19
N VAL A 91 -13.75 -11.91 3.80
CA VAL A 91 -13.63 -12.60 5.09
C VAL A 91 -12.70 -13.82 4.97
N ASN A 92 -12.88 -14.65 3.94
CA ASN A 92 -12.08 -15.85 3.73
C ASN A 92 -10.60 -15.52 3.47
N ALA A 93 -10.32 -14.57 2.58
CA ALA A 93 -8.96 -14.11 2.26
C ALA A 93 -8.27 -13.56 3.51
N HIS A 94 -8.96 -12.74 4.30
CA HIS A 94 -8.42 -12.24 5.56
C HIS A 94 -8.07 -13.36 6.54
N MET A 95 -8.95 -14.36 6.72
CA MET A 95 -8.68 -15.50 7.59
C MET A 95 -7.47 -16.32 7.13
N ILE A 96 -7.37 -16.61 5.83
CA ILE A 96 -6.25 -17.39 5.25
C ILE A 96 -4.93 -16.63 5.45
N LEU A 97 -4.89 -15.34 5.11
CA LEU A 97 -3.70 -14.51 5.26
C LEU A 97 -3.26 -14.41 6.72
N ARG A 98 -4.21 -14.21 7.64
CA ARG A 98 -3.92 -14.14 9.08
C ARG A 98 -3.39 -15.46 9.64
N LYS A 99 -3.96 -16.60 9.24
CA LYS A 99 -3.46 -17.93 9.63
C LYS A 99 -2.03 -18.17 9.15
N ASN A 100 -1.73 -17.81 7.90
CA ASN A 100 -0.39 -17.95 7.33
C ASN A 100 0.66 -17.04 8.00
N ILE A 101 0.24 -15.90 8.54
CA ILE A 101 1.11 -15.05 9.35
C ILE A 101 1.38 -15.70 10.71
N MET A 102 0.36 -16.24 11.37
CA MET A 102 0.51 -16.88 12.69
C MET A 102 1.31 -18.19 12.64
N SER A 103 1.21 -18.98 11.57
CA SER A 103 2.01 -20.22 11.41
C SER A 103 3.48 -19.98 11.07
N ARG A 104 3.86 -18.74 10.71
CA ARG A 104 5.25 -18.32 10.48
C ARG A 104 5.92 -17.72 11.71
N VAL A 105 5.18 -17.45 12.79
CA VAL A 105 5.77 -17.09 14.08
C VAL A 105 6.15 -18.40 14.76
N PRO A 106 7.45 -18.70 14.98
CA PRO A 106 7.82 -19.85 15.80
C PRO A 106 7.15 -19.67 17.17
N PRO A 107 6.59 -20.72 17.77
CA PRO A 107 6.14 -20.62 19.15
C PRO A 107 7.32 -20.10 19.97
N GLN A 108 7.18 -18.93 20.57
CA GLN A 108 8.14 -18.48 21.57
C GLN A 108 8.06 -19.49 22.69
N SER A 109 9.02 -20.41 22.70
CA SER A 109 9.28 -21.26 23.84
C SER A 109 9.58 -20.33 25.00
N PHE A 110 8.73 -20.37 26.02
CA PHE A 110 9.08 -19.86 27.33
C PHE A 110 10.38 -20.55 27.73
N SER A 111 11.47 -19.79 27.79
CA SER A 111 12.78 -20.29 28.14
C SER A 111 12.79 -20.71 29.61
N SER A 112 12.71 -22.02 29.85
CA SER A 112 13.30 -22.59 31.07
C SER A 112 14.81 -22.44 30.96
N THR A 113 15.40 -21.75 31.92
CA THR A 113 16.84 -21.62 32.12
C THR A 113 17.54 -22.98 32.09
N GLY A 114 18.48 -23.17 31.16
CA GLY A 114 19.29 -24.38 31.04
C GLY A 114 20.44 -24.22 30.04
N ILE A 115 21.65 -24.32 30.58
CA ILE A 115 23.00 -24.14 30.01
C ILE A 115 23.31 -24.91 28.71
N SER A 116 24.22 -24.31 27.92
CA SER A 116 25.26 -24.87 27.03
C SER A 116 25.07 -25.02 25.52
N ASP A 117 26.05 -24.41 24.84
CA ASP A 117 26.86 -24.89 23.71
C ASP A 117 26.56 -24.51 22.25
N MET A 118 27.69 -24.46 21.54
CA MET A 118 28.13 -23.78 20.34
C MET A 118 27.59 -24.34 19.00
N GLY A 119 27.44 -23.45 18.02
CA GLY A 119 27.79 -23.74 16.62
C GLY A 119 26.67 -23.73 15.58
N GLY A 120 26.71 -22.72 14.69
CA GLY A 120 26.75 -22.97 13.24
C GLY A 120 25.44 -22.96 12.43
N TYR A 121 25.34 -21.92 11.58
CA TYR A 121 24.78 -21.89 10.22
C TYR A 121 23.33 -22.35 9.97
N GLY A 122 22.48 -21.38 9.58
CA GLY A 122 21.31 -21.68 8.77
C GLY A 122 20.27 -20.56 8.70
N GLY A 123 20.00 -20.07 7.49
CA GLY A 123 18.67 -19.64 7.10
C GLY A 123 18.41 -18.13 7.15
N GLY A 124 18.44 -17.51 5.97
CA GLY A 124 17.87 -16.19 5.73
C GLY A 124 16.39 -16.16 6.10
N GLY A 125 16.09 -15.47 7.20
CA GLY A 125 14.74 -15.10 7.61
C GLY A 125 14.70 -13.60 7.70
N GLY A 126 14.19 -12.94 6.66
CA GLY A 126 13.92 -11.51 6.69
C GLY A 126 13.04 -11.20 7.89
N SER A 127 13.62 -10.53 8.88
CA SER A 127 12.91 -10.02 10.03
C SER A 127 11.82 -9.08 9.53
N LEU A 128 10.58 -9.36 9.92
CA LEU A 128 9.46 -8.43 9.78
C LEU A 128 9.32 -7.68 11.11
N PRO A 129 9.81 -6.43 11.24
CA PRO A 129 9.37 -5.57 12.32
C PRO A 129 8.16 -4.74 11.87
N VAL A 130 7.15 -4.71 12.76
CA VAL A 130 6.10 -3.70 12.99
C VAL A 130 5.56 -2.95 11.74
N ASN A 131 4.27 -3.13 11.47
CA ASN A 131 3.45 -2.49 10.40
C ASN A 131 3.48 -3.12 8.99
N GLY A 132 3.93 -4.37 8.84
CA GLY A 132 3.87 -5.07 7.54
C GLY A 132 4.98 -4.67 6.56
N LEU A 133 5.99 -3.95 7.04
CA LEU A 133 7.21 -3.63 6.31
C LEU A 133 8.31 -4.67 6.62
N THR A 134 9.20 -4.90 5.64
CA THR A 134 10.45 -5.64 5.88
C THR A 134 11.42 -4.80 6.71
N ALA A 135 12.40 -5.44 7.37
CA ALA A 135 13.41 -4.70 8.14
C ALA A 135 14.12 -3.61 7.33
N HIS A 136 14.46 -3.88 6.06
CA HIS A 136 15.09 -2.89 5.19
C HIS A 136 14.17 -1.72 4.85
N GLN A 137 12.89 -1.99 4.56
CA GLN A 137 11.89 -0.94 4.30
C GLN A 137 11.65 -0.09 5.55
N SER A 138 11.56 -0.70 6.74
CA SER A 138 11.40 0.03 7.99
C SER A 138 12.61 0.91 8.30
N GLN A 139 13.83 0.43 8.02
CA GLN A 139 15.06 1.23 8.17
C GLN A 139 15.07 2.45 7.25
N VAL A 140 14.77 2.26 5.96
CA VAL A 140 14.70 3.36 4.98
C VAL A 140 13.62 4.37 5.39
N LEU A 141 12.42 3.90 5.75
CA LEU A 141 11.32 4.78 6.15
C LEU A 141 11.66 5.60 7.40
N ASN A 142 12.29 4.98 8.41
CA ASN A 142 12.65 5.68 9.65
C ASN A 142 13.68 6.79 9.40
N LEU A 143 14.67 6.56 8.52
CA LEU A 143 15.64 7.58 8.15
C LEU A 143 14.97 8.76 7.43
N ILE A 144 14.10 8.48 6.47
CA ILE A 144 13.35 9.52 5.74
C ILE A 144 12.47 10.33 6.71
N LYS A 145 11.83 9.66 7.67
CA LYS A 145 11.03 10.33 8.72
C LYS A 145 11.87 11.24 9.63
N SER A 146 13.11 10.86 9.92
CA SER A 146 14.02 11.66 10.74
C SER A 146 14.68 12.83 9.99
N CYS A 147 14.39 12.99 8.70
CA CYS A 147 14.97 14.05 7.88
C CYS A 147 14.16 15.36 8.01
N HIS A 148 14.76 16.35 8.65
CA HIS A 148 14.14 17.69 8.79
C HIS A 148 14.53 18.67 7.68
N VAL A 149 15.35 18.25 6.71
CA VAL A 149 15.77 19.12 5.61
C VAL A 149 14.57 19.41 4.69
N PRO A 150 14.36 20.65 4.23
CA PRO A 150 13.24 21.01 3.36
C PRO A 150 13.18 20.18 2.07
N GLU A 151 14.34 19.90 1.47
CA GLU A 151 14.47 19.06 0.28
C GLU A 151 14.24 17.57 0.57
N GLY A 152 14.18 17.13 1.82
CA GLY A 152 14.04 15.71 2.15
C GLY A 152 15.35 14.94 2.04
N MET A 153 15.26 13.61 2.02
CA MET A 153 16.42 12.72 2.03
C MET A 153 16.71 12.15 0.65
N SER A 154 17.95 12.30 0.17
CA SER A 154 18.35 11.79 -1.13
C SER A 154 18.66 10.27 -1.09
N LEU A 155 18.60 9.61 -2.25
CA LEU A 155 19.08 8.22 -2.39
C LEU A 155 20.56 8.07 -2.01
N GLN A 156 21.37 9.09 -2.26
CA GLN A 156 22.80 9.08 -1.92
C GLN A 156 23.00 9.17 -0.40
N ASP A 157 22.21 9.99 0.29
CA ASP A 157 22.24 10.09 1.75
C ASP A 157 21.78 8.79 2.42
N LEU A 158 20.72 8.17 1.88
CA LEU A 158 20.29 6.84 2.32
C LEU A 158 21.41 5.83 2.16
N LYS A 159 22.12 5.84 1.02
CA LYS A 159 23.24 4.91 0.79
C LYS A 159 24.42 5.19 1.72
N HIS A 160 24.66 6.46 2.02
CA HIS A 160 25.68 6.87 2.97
C HIS A 160 25.32 6.41 4.40
N GLN A 161 24.07 6.51 4.84
CA GLN A 161 23.70 6.09 6.20
C GLN A 161 23.50 4.57 6.33
N LEU A 162 23.05 3.91 5.26
CA LEU A 162 22.80 2.47 5.20
C LEU A 162 23.95 1.74 4.48
N HIS A 163 25.17 1.86 5.02
CA HIS A 163 26.39 1.31 4.40
C HIS A 163 26.27 -0.19 4.07
N SER A 164 25.63 -0.98 4.94
CA SER A 164 25.43 -2.42 4.81
C SER A 164 24.35 -2.83 3.80
N MET A 165 23.54 -1.89 3.31
CA MET A 165 22.48 -2.15 2.34
C MET A 165 22.96 -1.82 0.92
N SER A 166 22.69 -2.69 -0.05
CA SER A 166 23.03 -2.41 -1.44
C SER A 166 22.15 -1.28 -2.00
N MET A 167 22.67 -0.56 -3.00
CA MET A 167 21.91 0.50 -3.65
C MET A 167 20.62 -0.02 -4.31
N SER A 168 20.65 -1.25 -4.84
CA SER A 168 19.47 -1.89 -5.43
C SER A 168 18.38 -2.16 -4.40
N THR A 169 18.74 -2.63 -3.20
CA THR A 169 17.77 -2.85 -2.12
C THR A 169 17.19 -1.53 -1.60
N ILE A 170 18.00 -0.47 -1.52
CA ILE A 170 17.50 0.87 -1.15
C ILE A 170 16.48 1.36 -2.19
N LYS A 171 16.80 1.29 -3.49
CA LYS A 171 15.87 1.68 -4.56
C LYS A 171 14.57 0.90 -4.53
N GLN A 172 14.64 -0.43 -4.35
CA GLN A 172 13.44 -1.26 -4.22
C GLN A 172 12.60 -0.90 -2.99
N ALA A 173 13.24 -0.59 -1.86
CA ALA A 173 12.53 -0.15 -0.66
C ALA A 173 11.85 1.21 -0.87
N VAL A 174 12.54 2.18 -1.48
CA VAL A 174 12.00 3.50 -1.79
C VAL A 174 10.84 3.40 -2.77
N GLU A 175 10.97 2.61 -3.84
CA GLU A 175 9.90 2.37 -4.80
C GLU A 175 8.67 1.76 -4.12
N PHE A 176 8.86 0.74 -3.29
CA PHE A 176 7.79 0.14 -2.51
C PHE A 176 7.12 1.15 -1.57
N LEU A 177 7.90 1.87 -0.76
CA LEU A 177 7.39 2.84 0.20
C LEU A 177 6.63 3.98 -0.49
N SER A 178 7.13 4.44 -1.64
CA SER A 178 6.44 5.41 -2.49
C SER A 178 5.13 4.81 -3.04
N SER A 179 5.16 3.57 -3.53
CA SER A 179 3.99 2.86 -4.07
C SER A 179 2.88 2.61 -3.03
N GLU A 180 3.23 2.39 -1.77
CA GLU A 180 2.29 2.22 -0.66
C GLU A 180 1.89 3.57 -0.02
N GLY A 181 2.51 4.67 -0.45
CA GLY A 181 2.21 6.03 0.00
C GLY A 181 2.84 6.42 1.35
N HIS A 182 3.84 5.68 1.82
CA HIS A 182 4.59 6.01 3.04
C HIS A 182 5.52 7.22 2.86
N ILE A 183 5.99 7.44 1.63
CA ILE A 183 6.87 8.54 1.24
C ILE A 183 6.43 9.13 -0.10
N TYR A 184 6.88 10.35 -0.41
CA TYR A 184 6.69 11.03 -1.69
C TYR A 184 7.97 11.75 -2.13
N SER A 185 8.17 11.92 -3.45
CA SER A 185 9.28 12.70 -4.01
C SER A 185 9.02 14.20 -3.86
N THR A 186 10.08 15.00 -3.77
CA THR A 186 10.00 16.41 -3.39
C THR A 186 10.53 17.35 -4.48
N VAL A 187 11.80 17.76 -4.39
CA VAL A 187 12.44 18.72 -5.31
C VAL A 187 12.86 18.06 -6.63
N ASP A 188 13.12 16.75 -6.59
CA ASP A 188 13.46 15.92 -7.74
C ASP A 188 13.06 14.45 -7.49
N ASP A 189 13.40 13.57 -8.44
CA ASP A 189 13.08 12.14 -8.40
C ASP A 189 13.95 11.32 -7.43
N ASP A 190 15.00 11.92 -6.85
CA ASP A 190 15.94 11.25 -5.96
C ASP A 190 15.81 11.70 -4.50
N HIS A 191 14.95 12.69 -4.19
CA HIS A 191 14.72 13.23 -2.84
C HIS A 191 13.32 12.92 -2.29
N TYR A 192 13.28 12.33 -1.08
CA TYR A 192 12.06 11.77 -0.50
C TYR A 192 11.72 12.34 0.88
N LYS A 193 10.43 12.51 1.16
CA LYS A 193 9.87 12.83 2.48
C LYS A 193 8.80 11.84 2.89
N SER A 194 8.59 11.70 4.21
CA SER A 194 7.52 10.86 4.73
C SER A 194 6.17 11.55 4.59
N THR A 195 5.15 10.74 4.30
CA THR A 195 3.76 11.18 4.14
C THR A 195 3.01 11.34 5.47
N ASP A 196 3.57 10.80 6.56
CA ASP A 196 3.05 11.03 7.90
C ASP A 196 3.33 12.51 8.26
N ALA A 197 2.31 13.23 8.71
CA ALA A 197 2.47 14.61 9.15
C ALA A 197 3.42 14.64 10.37
N GLU A 198 4.40 15.57 10.36
CA GLU A 198 5.16 15.94 11.57
C GLU A 198 4.21 16.34 12.71
#